data_AF-A0A5R9B276-F1
#
_entry.id   AF-A0A5R9B276-F1
#
_cell.length_a   1.000
_cell.length_b   1.000
_cell.length_c   1.000
_cell.angle_alpha   90.00
_cell.angle_beta   90.00
_cell.angle_gamma   90.00
#
_symmetry.space_group_name_H-M   'P 1'
#
loop_
_entity.id
_entity.type
_entity.pdbx_description
1 polymer ?
#
loop_
_entity_poly.entity_id
_entity_poly.type
_entity_poly.pdbx_seq_one_letter_code
_entity_poly.pdbx_strand_id
1 'polypeptide(L)'
;MPAAGDGAPMVFVDIDDTVIEVFSAKKQGAGFGYNSTRGLNGLLVTAATAESAPVIIGQQLRKGASHSARGADKVLADALGALKRIPGQDAPVVVRADSAYYGAKVAAAALRAGADISVTVRLDQKIKKTIATVEDQAWKKIKYKDAIFDEATGTWVSEAEVAEVPFTAFSSKSEDQQVTGRLIVRRV
;
A
#
# COMPACT_ATOMS: atom_id res chain seq x y z
N MET A 1 -10.79 10.82 25.63
CA MET A 1 -11.20 9.98 24.48
C MET A 1 -9.99 9.89 23.56
N PRO A 2 -9.62 8.71 23.02
CA PRO A 2 -8.56 8.67 22.01
C PRO A 2 -9.01 9.49 20.79
N ALA A 3 -8.19 10.46 20.38
CA ALA A 3 -8.41 11.25 19.19
C ALA A 3 -7.50 10.71 18.08
N ALA A 4 -8.07 10.41 16.92
CA ALA A 4 -7.28 10.01 15.76
C ALA A 4 -6.93 11.26 14.96
N GLY A 5 -5.65 11.54 14.74
CA GLY A 5 -5.23 12.63 13.86
C GLY A 5 -5.31 14.05 14.43
N ASP A 6 -5.77 14.25 15.67
CA ASP A 6 -5.86 15.59 16.30
C ASP A 6 -4.49 16.28 16.33
N GLY A 7 -4.34 17.32 15.50
CA GLY A 7 -3.08 18.05 15.31
C GLY A 7 -2.04 17.36 14.41
N ALA A 8 -2.31 16.17 13.88
CA ALA A 8 -1.40 15.46 12.99
C ALA A 8 -1.53 15.99 11.54
N PRO A 9 -0.41 16.14 10.80
CA PRO A 9 -0.47 16.58 9.42
C PRO A 9 -1.13 15.56 8.48
N MET A 10 -1.12 14.28 8.85
CA MET A 10 -1.61 13.17 8.03
C MET A 10 -1.79 11.89 8.87
N VAL A 11 -2.74 11.06 8.46
CA VAL A 11 -2.89 9.68 8.92
C VAL A 11 -2.54 8.72 7.79
N PHE A 12 -1.65 7.78 8.06
CA PHE A 12 -1.31 6.68 7.16
C PHE A 12 -2.16 5.47 7.47
N VAL A 13 -2.75 4.88 6.44
CA VAL A 13 -3.50 3.63 6.54
C VAL A 13 -2.80 2.56 5.71
N ASP A 14 -2.28 1.52 6.34
CA ASP A 14 -1.59 0.43 5.64
C ASP A 14 -2.53 -0.77 5.51
N ILE A 15 -2.47 -1.46 4.37
CA ILE A 15 -3.15 -2.73 4.17
C ILE A 15 -2.15 -3.78 3.68
N ASP A 16 -2.10 -4.90 4.39
CA ASP A 16 -1.26 -6.04 4.03
C ASP A 16 -1.82 -7.35 4.56
N ASP A 17 -1.39 -8.47 3.99
CA ASP A 17 -1.78 -9.80 4.43
C ASP A 17 -0.59 -10.62 4.92
N THR A 18 -0.85 -11.41 5.95
CA THR A 18 0.13 -12.33 6.53
C THR A 18 -0.42 -13.74 6.60
N VAL A 19 0.46 -14.73 6.56
CA VAL A 19 0.09 -16.14 6.72
C VAL A 19 0.31 -16.55 8.16
N ILE A 20 -0.77 -16.97 8.82
CA ILE A 20 -0.74 -17.60 10.14
C ILE A 20 -0.55 -19.10 9.90
N GLU A 21 0.66 -19.59 10.13
CA GLU A 21 1.04 -20.99 9.90
C GLU A 21 0.18 -21.96 10.74
N VAL A 22 -0.20 -23.10 10.12
CA VAL A 22 -0.95 -24.15 10.80
C VAL A 22 -0.46 -25.54 10.44
N PHE A 23 -0.07 -26.30 11.46
CA PHE A 23 0.44 -27.66 11.34
C PHE A 23 -0.64 -28.74 11.26
N SER A 24 -1.86 -28.48 11.76
CA SER A 24 -2.93 -29.48 11.71
C SER A 24 -3.51 -29.64 10.31
N ALA A 25 -3.39 -30.85 9.74
CA ALA A 25 -4.00 -31.22 8.46
C ALA A 25 -5.53 -31.05 8.45
N LYS A 26 -6.18 -31.19 9.60
CA LYS A 26 -7.64 -31.09 9.76
C LYS A 26 -8.14 -29.66 9.90
N LYS A 27 -7.25 -28.65 10.01
CA LYS A 27 -7.70 -27.25 10.12
C LYS A 27 -8.39 -26.81 8.84
N GLN A 28 -9.71 -26.62 8.91
CA GLN A 28 -10.51 -26.14 7.81
C GLN A 28 -10.05 -24.74 7.37
N GLY A 29 -10.03 -24.52 6.05
CA GLY A 29 -9.66 -23.24 5.45
C GLY A 29 -8.15 -22.99 5.37
N ALA A 30 -7.33 -23.77 6.08
CA ALA A 30 -5.89 -23.71 5.93
C ALA A 30 -5.48 -24.25 4.54
N GLY A 31 -4.50 -23.59 3.92
CA GLY A 31 -4.01 -23.95 2.59
C GLY A 31 -2.70 -23.25 2.29
N PHE A 32 -2.13 -23.53 1.12
CA PHE A 32 -0.88 -22.92 0.67
C PHE A 32 -1.18 -21.63 -0.08
N GLY A 33 -0.56 -20.54 0.39
CA GLY A 33 -0.61 -19.22 -0.23
C GLY A 33 0.66 -18.89 -1.00
N TYR A 34 0.93 -17.60 -1.16
CA TYR A 34 2.05 -17.09 -1.96
C TYR A 34 3.45 -17.47 -1.42
N ASN A 35 3.57 -17.71 -0.12
CA ASN A 35 4.84 -18.02 0.55
C ASN A 35 5.10 -19.53 0.71
N SER A 36 4.26 -20.39 0.10
CA SER A 36 4.33 -21.86 0.25
C SER A 36 4.23 -22.38 1.69
N THR A 37 3.88 -21.53 2.66
CA THR A 37 3.56 -21.93 4.03
C THR A 37 2.09 -22.35 4.09
N ARG A 38 1.81 -23.51 4.70
CA ARG A 38 0.43 -23.93 4.93
C ARG A 38 -0.14 -23.14 6.11
N GLY A 39 -1.16 -22.33 5.87
CA GLY A 39 -1.72 -21.51 6.94
C GLY A 39 -3.11 -20.96 6.64
N LEU A 40 -3.58 -20.12 7.54
CA LEU A 40 -4.69 -19.19 7.28
C LEU A 40 -4.10 -17.85 6.86
N ASN A 41 -4.89 -17.05 6.16
CA ASN A 41 -4.43 -15.74 5.71
C ASN A 41 -5.16 -14.64 6.49
N GLY A 42 -4.40 -13.81 7.19
CA GLY A 42 -4.92 -12.64 7.92
C GLY A 42 -4.66 -11.38 7.12
N LEU A 43 -5.72 -10.74 6.63
CA LEU A 43 -5.66 -9.41 6.04
C LEU A 43 -5.84 -8.37 7.15
N LEU A 44 -4.91 -7.43 7.26
CA LEU A 44 -4.90 -6.40 8.29
C LEU A 44 -4.93 -5.02 7.65
N VAL A 45 -5.64 -4.10 8.31
CA VAL A 45 -5.61 -2.67 8.01
C VAL A 45 -5.21 -1.93 9.28
N THR A 46 -4.13 -1.17 9.22
CA THR A 46 -3.62 -0.37 10.34
C THR A 46 -3.77 1.12 10.06
N ALA A 47 -3.81 1.94 11.11
CA ALA A 47 -3.69 3.38 11.03
C ALA A 47 -2.57 3.88 11.94
N ALA A 48 -1.79 4.86 11.46
CA ALA A 48 -0.71 5.50 12.20
C ALA A 48 -0.59 6.97 11.80
N THR A 49 0.03 7.77 12.66
CA THR A 49 0.56 9.10 12.33
C THR A 49 2.09 9.03 12.29
N ALA A 50 2.77 10.13 11.96
CA ALA A 50 4.23 10.20 12.05
C ALA A 50 4.76 10.01 13.49
N GLU A 51 3.92 10.22 14.50
CA GLU A 51 4.30 10.23 15.92
C GLU A 51 3.70 9.07 16.71
N SER A 52 2.88 8.22 16.08
CA SER A 52 2.18 7.13 16.76
C SER A 52 2.57 5.76 16.24
N ALA A 53 2.55 4.76 17.12
CA ALA A 53 2.60 3.37 16.70
C ALA A 53 1.34 3.02 15.86
N PRO A 54 1.45 2.08 14.89
CA PRO A 54 0.30 1.62 14.14
C PRO A 54 -0.71 0.87 15.02
N VAL A 55 -2.00 1.13 14.81
CA VAL A 55 -3.12 0.44 15.45
C VAL A 55 -3.94 -0.28 14.40
N ILE A 56 -4.35 -1.53 14.67
CA ILE A 56 -5.22 -2.29 13.77
C ILE A 56 -6.64 -1.70 13.82
N ILE A 57 -7.12 -1.22 12.68
CA ILE A 57 -8.46 -0.63 12.52
C ILE A 57 -9.39 -1.48 11.66
N GLY A 58 -8.85 -2.54 11.03
CA GLY A 58 -9.62 -3.51 10.27
C GLY A 58 -8.88 -4.84 10.18
N GLN A 59 -9.62 -5.94 10.16
CA GLN A 59 -9.05 -7.26 9.96
C GLN A 59 -10.04 -8.21 9.29
N GLN A 60 -9.53 -9.17 8.52
CA GLN A 60 -10.31 -10.26 7.96
C GLN A 60 -9.49 -11.55 7.92
N LEU A 61 -10.04 -12.62 8.52
CA LEU A 61 -9.49 -13.95 8.38
C LEU A 61 -10.00 -14.59 7.08
N ARG A 62 -9.08 -15.12 6.28
CA ARG A 62 -9.33 -15.71 4.96
C ARG A 62 -8.75 -17.12 4.87
N LYS A 63 -9.17 -17.86 3.83
CA LYS A 63 -8.57 -19.17 3.51
C LYS A 63 -7.09 -18.97 3.15
N GLY A 64 -6.23 -19.94 3.46
CA GLY A 64 -4.78 -19.87 3.19
C GLY A 64 -4.43 -19.59 1.73
N ALA A 65 -5.17 -20.19 0.79
CA ALA A 65 -4.98 -20.00 -0.65
C ALA A 65 -5.58 -18.69 -1.21
N SER A 66 -5.95 -17.73 -0.35
CA SER A 66 -6.50 -16.45 -0.82
C SER A 66 -5.39 -15.59 -1.42
N HIS A 67 -5.65 -15.02 -2.60
CA HIS A 67 -4.76 -14.00 -3.17
C HIS A 67 -4.84 -12.70 -2.34
N SER A 68 -3.73 -11.95 -2.23
CA SER A 68 -3.62 -10.77 -1.35
C SER A 68 -4.74 -9.75 -1.51
N ALA A 69 -5.08 -9.37 -2.75
CA ALA A 69 -6.15 -8.41 -3.01
C ALA A 69 -7.59 -8.93 -2.75
N ARG A 70 -7.79 -10.20 -2.35
CA ARG A 70 -9.13 -10.80 -2.21
C ARG A 70 -9.94 -10.12 -1.10
N GLY A 71 -10.91 -9.29 -1.47
CA GLY A 71 -11.77 -8.60 -0.50
C GLY A 71 -11.09 -7.41 0.19
N ALA A 72 -9.89 -7.04 -0.25
CA ALA A 72 -9.14 -5.90 0.27
C ALA A 72 -9.90 -4.58 0.12
N ASP A 73 -10.62 -4.40 -0.98
CA ASP A 73 -11.49 -3.25 -1.25
C ASP A 73 -12.58 -3.08 -0.18
N LYS A 74 -13.21 -4.18 0.25
CA LYS A 74 -14.24 -4.14 1.27
C LYS A 74 -13.67 -3.86 2.66
N VAL A 75 -12.63 -4.59 3.07
CA VAL A 75 -12.00 -4.41 4.39
C VAL A 75 -11.44 -3.00 4.53
N LEU A 76 -10.81 -2.47 3.47
CA LEU A 76 -10.33 -1.10 3.44
C LEU A 76 -11.46 -0.08 3.56
N ALA A 77 -12.56 -0.25 2.82
CA ALA A 77 -13.72 0.65 2.90
C ALA A 77 -14.35 0.66 4.30
N ASP A 78 -14.51 -0.52 4.92
CA ASP A 78 -15.05 -0.64 6.27
C ASP A 78 -14.12 0.03 7.31
N ALA A 79 -12.80 -0.19 7.18
CA ALA A 79 -11.79 0.41 8.06
C ALA A 79 -11.73 1.94 7.93
N LEU A 80 -11.74 2.49 6.71
CA LEU A 80 -11.77 3.93 6.47
C LEU A 80 -13.08 4.57 6.95
N GLY A 81 -14.20 3.86 6.78
CA GLY A 81 -15.49 4.28 7.32
C GLY A 81 -15.54 4.29 8.85
N ALA A 82 -14.81 3.39 9.51
CA ALA A 82 -14.63 3.41 10.96
C ALA A 82 -13.73 4.57 11.39
N LEU A 83 -12.57 4.74 10.74
CA LEU A 83 -11.60 5.81 11.00
C LEU A 83 -12.26 7.19 10.92
N LYS A 84 -13.05 7.45 9.88
CA LYS A 84 -13.78 8.72 9.68
C LYS A 84 -14.76 9.05 10.82
N ARG A 85 -15.22 8.06 11.58
CA ARG A 85 -16.15 8.25 12.70
C ARG A 85 -15.43 8.47 14.04
N ILE A 86 -14.11 8.34 14.09
CA ILE A 86 -13.35 8.57 15.32
C ILE A 86 -13.34 10.08 15.60
N PRO A 87 -13.72 10.52 16.82
CA PRO A 87 -13.63 11.92 17.19
C PRO A 87 -12.22 12.47 17.00
N GLY A 88 -12.11 13.69 16.46
CA GLY A 88 -10.82 14.33 16.19
C GLY A 88 -10.18 13.95 14.86
N GLN A 89 -10.77 13.03 14.06
CA GLN A 89 -10.25 12.71 12.73
C GLN A 89 -10.62 13.80 11.71
N ASP A 90 -9.75 14.78 11.56
CA ASP A 90 -9.80 15.84 10.55
C ASP A 90 -8.58 15.83 9.60
N ALA A 91 -7.50 15.14 9.99
CA ALA A 91 -6.30 14.98 9.18
C ALA A 91 -6.56 14.24 7.85
N PRO A 92 -5.90 14.65 6.74
CA PRO A 92 -5.89 13.91 5.49
C PRO A 92 -5.40 12.47 5.67
N VAL A 93 -5.98 11.54 4.91
CA VAL A 93 -5.64 10.10 4.97
C VAL A 93 -4.91 9.68 3.71
N VAL A 94 -3.78 9.00 3.86
CA VAL A 94 -3.07 8.32 2.76
C VAL A 94 -3.09 6.82 3.00
N VAL A 95 -3.75 6.09 2.11
CA VAL A 95 -3.66 4.63 2.07
C VAL A 95 -2.35 4.22 1.41
N ARG A 96 -1.58 3.33 2.06
CA ARG A 96 -0.38 2.75 1.50
C ARG A 96 -0.54 1.24 1.34
N ALA A 97 -0.03 0.71 0.24
CA ALA A 97 -0.03 -0.72 -0.02
C ALA A 97 1.10 -1.10 -0.97
N ASP A 98 1.46 -2.39 -0.99
CA ASP A 98 2.38 -2.91 -1.97
C ASP A 98 1.70 -3.28 -3.31
N SER A 99 2.50 -3.74 -4.26
CA SER A 99 2.05 -4.07 -5.61
C SER A 99 1.09 -5.26 -5.70
N ALA A 100 0.94 -6.07 -4.66
CA ALA A 100 -0.08 -7.10 -4.59
C ALA A 100 -1.49 -6.50 -4.46
N TYR A 101 -1.59 -5.26 -3.98
CA TYR A 101 -2.81 -4.48 -3.83
C TYR A 101 -3.02 -3.43 -4.93
N TYR A 102 -2.13 -3.37 -5.94
CA TYR A 102 -2.30 -2.51 -7.10
C TYR A 102 -3.48 -2.97 -7.98
N GLY A 103 -4.68 -2.51 -7.63
CA GLY A 103 -5.92 -2.87 -8.33
C GLY A 103 -7.00 -1.79 -8.24
N ALA A 104 -7.75 -1.62 -9.33
CA ALA A 104 -8.75 -0.55 -9.48
C ALA A 104 -9.80 -0.54 -8.35
N LYS A 105 -10.19 -1.70 -7.82
CA LYS A 105 -11.17 -1.78 -6.72
C LYS A 105 -10.63 -1.22 -5.41
N VAL A 106 -9.36 -1.48 -5.09
CA VAL A 106 -8.70 -0.97 -3.87
C VAL A 106 -8.52 0.53 -3.99
N ALA A 107 -8.03 1.01 -5.13
CA ALA A 107 -7.89 2.44 -5.39
C ALA A 107 -9.25 3.17 -5.31
N ALA A 108 -10.29 2.62 -5.94
CA ALA A 108 -11.63 3.19 -5.87
C ALA A 108 -12.21 3.18 -4.44
N ALA A 109 -11.90 2.17 -3.62
CA ALA A 109 -12.32 2.14 -2.22
C ALA A 109 -11.68 3.26 -1.40
N ALA A 110 -10.37 3.48 -1.56
CA ALA A 110 -9.66 4.59 -0.91
C ALA A 110 -10.22 5.95 -1.34
N LEU A 111 -10.31 6.18 -2.66
CA LEU A 111 -10.77 7.46 -3.23
C LEU A 111 -12.22 7.79 -2.84
N ARG A 112 -13.13 6.80 -2.85
CA ARG A 112 -14.51 7.00 -2.39
C ARG A 112 -14.61 7.36 -0.92
N ALA A 113 -13.65 6.93 -0.09
CA ALA A 113 -13.58 7.32 1.31
C ALA A 113 -12.98 8.71 1.53
N GLY A 114 -12.50 9.37 0.47
CA GLY A 114 -11.81 10.66 0.54
C GLY A 114 -10.33 10.56 0.93
N ALA A 115 -9.74 9.37 0.82
CA ALA A 115 -8.32 9.15 1.07
C ALA A 115 -7.52 9.21 -0.24
N ASP A 116 -6.29 9.72 -0.14
CA ASP A 116 -5.27 9.53 -1.17
C ASP A 116 -4.71 8.11 -1.12
N ILE A 117 -4.05 7.67 -2.18
CA ILE A 117 -3.43 6.34 -2.24
C ILE A 117 -2.00 6.40 -2.79
N SER A 118 -1.09 5.72 -2.11
CA SER A 118 0.30 5.48 -2.53
C SER A 118 0.54 3.98 -2.58
N VAL A 119 0.65 3.42 -3.79
CA VAL A 119 0.80 1.98 -3.99
C VAL A 119 2.00 1.68 -4.88
N THR A 120 2.82 0.70 -4.51
CA THR A 120 3.92 0.29 -5.39
C THR A 120 3.38 -0.43 -6.62
N VAL A 121 4.05 -0.29 -7.76
CA VAL A 121 3.60 -0.89 -9.03
C VAL A 121 4.63 -1.88 -9.53
N ARG A 122 4.17 -2.93 -10.21
CA ARG A 122 5.06 -3.89 -10.87
C ARG A 122 5.72 -3.23 -12.09
N LEU A 123 6.98 -3.57 -12.35
CA LEU A 123 7.73 -3.07 -13.49
C LEU A 123 7.30 -3.75 -14.80
N ASP A 124 6.15 -3.34 -15.34
CA ASP A 124 5.65 -3.79 -16.65
C ASP A 124 6.17 -2.92 -17.81
N GLN A 125 5.80 -3.26 -19.05
CA GLN A 125 6.22 -2.52 -20.23
C GLN A 125 5.71 -1.07 -20.26
N LYS A 126 4.54 -0.79 -19.68
CA LYS A 126 4.00 0.58 -19.60
C LYS A 126 4.81 1.39 -18.60
N ILE A 127 5.08 0.84 -17.42
CA ILE A 127 5.91 1.50 -16.40
C ILE A 127 7.32 1.76 -16.95
N LYS A 128 7.95 0.78 -17.63
CA LYS A 128 9.25 0.97 -18.28
C LYS A 128 9.24 2.11 -19.30
N LYS A 129 8.22 2.17 -20.15
CA LYS A 129 8.06 3.27 -21.13
C LYS A 129 7.90 4.62 -20.45
N THR A 130 7.09 4.72 -19.40
CA THR A 130 6.89 5.95 -18.62
C THR A 130 8.18 6.37 -17.91
N ILE A 131 8.96 5.45 -17.35
CA ILE A 131 10.26 5.77 -16.73
C ILE A 131 11.23 6.33 -17.79
N ALA A 132 11.20 5.78 -19.01
CA ALA A 132 12.07 6.24 -20.10
C ALA A 132 11.74 7.66 -20.61
N THR A 133 10.61 8.26 -20.21
CA THR A 133 10.28 9.67 -20.55
C THR A 133 10.78 10.66 -19.51
N VAL A 134 11.38 10.20 -18.40
CA VAL A 134 11.91 11.09 -17.37
C VAL A 134 13.17 11.78 -17.89
N GLU A 135 13.13 13.10 -18.03
CA GLU A 135 14.29 13.89 -18.45
C GLU A 135 15.37 13.92 -17.35
N ASP A 136 16.64 14.00 -17.73
CA ASP A 136 17.76 13.95 -16.77
C ASP A 136 17.68 15.06 -15.70
N GLN A 137 17.19 16.24 -16.06
CA GLN A 137 16.98 17.37 -15.16
C GLN A 137 15.81 17.18 -14.17
N ALA A 138 14.91 16.24 -14.43
CA ALA A 138 13.76 15.99 -13.55
C ALA A 138 14.14 15.21 -12.28
N TRP A 139 15.32 14.59 -12.27
CA TRP A 139 15.83 13.83 -11.14
C TRP A 139 16.33 14.75 -10.03
N LYS A 140 15.79 14.54 -8.83
CA LYS A 140 16.15 15.28 -7.62
C LYS A 140 16.92 14.36 -6.69
N LYS A 141 18.12 14.79 -6.29
CA LYS A 141 18.92 14.09 -5.29
C LYS A 141 18.21 14.09 -3.94
N ILE A 142 18.21 12.92 -3.31
CA ILE A 142 17.75 12.70 -1.95
C ILE A 142 18.88 12.03 -1.14
N LYS A 143 18.92 12.33 0.15
CA LYS A 143 19.85 11.70 1.10
C LYS A 143 19.07 10.97 2.16
N TYR A 144 19.46 9.73 2.42
CA TYR A 144 18.95 9.01 3.57
C TYR A 144 19.68 9.47 4.82
N LYS A 145 18.92 9.55 5.93
CA LYS A 145 19.51 9.84 7.24
C LYS A 145 20.49 8.73 7.65
N ASP A 146 20.06 7.49 7.43
CA ASP A 146 20.84 6.29 7.68
C ASP A 146 21.05 5.56 6.35
N ALA A 147 22.27 5.07 6.09
CA ALA A 147 22.53 4.32 4.86
C ALA A 147 21.69 3.04 4.83
N ILE A 148 21.11 2.74 3.66
CA ILE A 148 20.28 1.55 3.44
C ILE A 148 21.13 0.55 2.65
N PHE A 149 21.24 -0.69 3.12
CA PHE A 149 21.94 -1.74 2.38
C PHE A 149 21.06 -2.20 1.21
N ASP A 150 21.60 -2.11 -0.01
CA ASP A 150 20.97 -2.64 -1.22
C ASP A 150 21.46 -4.08 -1.46
N GLU A 151 20.59 -5.05 -1.23
CA GLU A 151 20.90 -6.47 -1.40
C GLU A 151 21.20 -6.85 -2.85
N ALA A 152 20.69 -6.10 -3.84
CA ALA A 152 20.89 -6.41 -5.25
C ALA A 152 22.30 -6.02 -5.72
N THR A 153 22.85 -4.93 -5.16
CA THR A 153 24.19 -4.43 -5.51
C THR A 153 25.25 -4.80 -4.47
N GLY A 154 24.85 -5.23 -3.28
CA GLY A 154 25.75 -5.53 -2.16
C GLY A 154 26.41 -4.28 -1.57
N THR A 155 25.80 -3.10 -1.71
CA THR A 155 26.38 -1.82 -1.31
C THR A 155 25.49 -1.04 -0.35
N TRP A 156 26.12 -0.25 0.51
CA TRP A 156 25.41 0.73 1.33
C TRP A 156 25.09 1.97 0.52
N VAL A 157 23.81 2.31 0.44
CA VAL A 157 23.28 3.44 -0.32
C VAL A 157 22.88 4.55 0.65
N SER A 158 23.57 5.69 0.59
CA SER A 158 23.25 6.89 1.37
C SER A 158 22.64 8.02 0.52
N GLU A 159 22.78 7.94 -0.80
CA GLU A 159 22.26 8.90 -1.76
C GLU A 159 21.41 8.16 -2.81
N ALA A 160 20.34 8.81 -3.25
CA ALA A 160 19.51 8.32 -4.33
C ALA A 160 18.94 9.52 -5.10
N GLU A 161 18.29 9.25 -6.23
CA GLU A 161 17.56 10.27 -6.96
C GLU A 161 16.11 9.84 -7.13
N VAL A 162 15.21 10.83 -7.03
CA VAL A 162 13.78 10.64 -7.22
C VAL A 162 13.29 11.56 -8.32
N ALA A 163 12.45 11.02 -9.20
CA ALA A 163 11.70 11.77 -10.18
C ALA A 163 10.21 11.46 -10.08
N GLU A 164 9.38 12.40 -10.49
CA GLU A 164 7.94 12.25 -10.55
C GLU A 164 7.46 12.52 -11.96
N VAL A 165 6.60 11.65 -12.49
CA VAL A 165 5.99 11.84 -13.81
C VAL A 165 4.48 11.62 -13.76
N PRO A 166 3.68 12.41 -14.51
CA PRO A 166 2.24 12.18 -14.60
C PRO A 166 1.94 10.75 -15.04
N PHE A 167 0.99 10.11 -14.37
CA PHE A 167 0.64 8.72 -14.64
C PHE A 167 -0.85 8.46 -14.45
N THR A 168 -1.45 7.74 -15.40
CA THR A 168 -2.82 7.22 -15.27
C THR A 168 -2.78 5.71 -15.08
N ALA A 169 -3.12 5.27 -13.88
CA ALA A 169 -3.29 3.86 -13.53
C ALA A 169 -4.57 3.29 -14.16
N PHE A 170 -4.57 1.97 -14.38
CA PHE A 170 -5.72 1.23 -14.90
C PHE A 170 -6.27 1.71 -16.26
N SER A 171 -5.42 2.27 -17.13
CA SER A 171 -5.82 2.81 -18.45
C SER A 171 -6.45 1.79 -19.42
N SER A 172 -6.42 0.49 -19.11
CA SER A 172 -7.13 -0.56 -19.86
C SER A 172 -8.58 -0.76 -19.39
N LYS A 173 -9.01 -0.05 -18.34
CA LYS A 173 -10.38 -0.03 -17.81
C LYS A 173 -11.16 1.17 -18.34
N SER A 174 -12.46 1.19 -18.08
CA SER A 174 -13.34 2.33 -18.36
C SER A 174 -12.85 3.59 -17.64
N GLU A 175 -13.16 4.77 -18.18
CA GLU A 175 -12.66 6.05 -17.70
C GLU A 175 -12.96 6.30 -16.21
N ASP A 176 -14.12 5.86 -15.73
CA ASP A 176 -14.55 5.96 -14.32
C ASP A 176 -13.71 5.12 -13.35
N GLN A 177 -12.93 4.16 -13.86
CA GLN A 177 -12.04 3.30 -13.09
C GLN A 177 -10.57 3.70 -13.20
N GLN A 178 -10.25 4.66 -14.06
CA GLN A 178 -8.89 5.17 -14.21
C GLN A 178 -8.56 6.10 -13.06
N VAL A 179 -7.31 6.03 -12.60
CA VAL A 179 -6.83 6.87 -11.50
C VAL A 179 -5.62 7.64 -11.98
N THR A 180 -5.76 8.97 -12.05
CA THR A 180 -4.67 9.87 -12.39
C THR A 180 -3.89 10.24 -11.14
N GLY A 181 -2.58 10.26 -11.26
CA GLY A 181 -1.66 10.65 -10.20
C GLY A 181 -0.26 10.83 -10.74
N ARG A 182 0.73 10.49 -9.92
CA ARG A 182 2.14 10.57 -10.27
C ARG A 182 2.79 9.21 -10.07
N LEU A 183 3.62 8.80 -11.01
CA LEU A 183 4.57 7.72 -10.81
C LEU A 183 5.82 8.32 -10.17
N ILE A 184 6.15 7.87 -8.95
CA ILE A 184 7.37 8.25 -8.25
C ILE A 184 8.41 7.18 -8.55
N VAL A 185 9.53 7.58 -9.16
CA VAL A 185 10.61 6.69 -9.58
C VAL A 185 11.83 6.99 -8.74
N ARG A 186 12.45 5.96 -8.18
CA ARG A 186 13.72 6.04 -7.47
C ARG A 186 14.82 5.35 -8.29
N ARG A 187 15.99 5.97 -8.38
CA ARG A 187 17.24 5.34 -8.84
C ARG A 187 18.36 5.54 -7.83
N VAL A 188 19.37 4.69 -7.90
CA VAL A 188 20.63 4.73 -7.12
C VAL A 188 21.78 4.81 -8.11
#